data_AF-A0A937WPQ2-F1
#
_entry.id   AF-A0A937WPQ2-F1
#
_cell.length_a   1.000
_cell.length_b   1.000
_cell.length_c   1.000
_cell.angle_alpha   90.00
_cell.angle_beta   90.00
_cell.angle_gamma   90.00
#
_symmetry.space_group_name_H-M   'P 1'
#
loop_
_entity.id
_entity.type
_entity.pdbx_description
1 polymer ?
#
loop_
_entity_poly.entity_id
_entity_poly.type
_entity_poly.pdbx_seq_one_letter_code
_entity_poly.pdbx_strand_id
1 'polypeptide(L)'
;MDTSHTIDFEKVMHERFAQLPPSIQAAITSADVETHLRELAKTHQLHLDQWNLLENEVMLTLLGLQQMSQLKDNIMKEVGVSDQVATELANDITQNVFQPIRDELEQLLEHPASQPDTPPSASGAAQASTPASTTPTPTPPTPDIKVARAATPSTYLSQTPSHERKTIDGDPYREQIN
;
A
#
# COMPACT_ATOMS: atom_id res chain seq x y z
N MET A 1 5.02 -5.12 -37.66
CA MET A 1 4.97 -5.63 -36.28
C MET A 1 4.59 -4.44 -35.43
N ASP A 2 3.39 -4.47 -34.89
CA ASP A 2 2.70 -3.34 -34.27
C ASP A 2 3.21 -3.15 -32.84
N THR A 3 3.87 -2.03 -32.59
CA THR A 3 4.41 -1.65 -31.27
C THR A 3 3.47 -0.70 -30.52
N SER A 4 2.15 -0.78 -30.74
CA SER A 4 1.19 -0.07 -29.88
C SER A 4 0.88 -0.94 -28.66
N HIS A 5 1.50 -0.64 -27.52
CA HIS A 5 0.88 -0.67 -26.16
C HIS A 5 1.88 -0.59 -25.00
N THR A 6 3.17 -0.32 -25.22
CA THR A 6 4.01 0.20 -24.14
C THR A 6 3.50 1.60 -23.82
N ILE A 7 2.57 1.68 -22.89
CA ILE A 7 2.21 2.92 -22.22
C ILE A 7 3.52 3.62 -21.86
N ASP A 8 3.79 4.80 -22.44
CA ASP A 8 4.96 5.59 -22.11
C ASP A 8 4.94 5.86 -20.61
N PHE A 9 5.73 5.10 -19.86
CA PHE A 9 5.71 5.09 -18.40
C PHE A 9 5.92 6.50 -17.83
N GLU A 10 6.91 7.21 -18.35
CA GLU A 10 7.18 8.61 -18.03
C GLU A 10 5.97 9.51 -18.31
N LYS A 11 5.25 9.28 -19.41
CA LYS A 11 4.06 10.06 -19.76
C LYS A 11 2.95 9.86 -18.73
N VAL A 12 2.67 8.61 -18.34
CA VAL A 12 1.65 8.34 -17.32
C VAL A 12 2.03 8.94 -15.98
N MET A 13 3.29 8.84 -15.58
CA MET A 13 3.76 9.51 -14.35
C MET A 13 3.55 11.01 -14.41
N HIS A 14 3.92 11.64 -15.52
CA HIS A 14 3.74 13.07 -15.71
C HIS A 14 2.27 13.48 -15.71
N GLU A 15 1.40 12.70 -16.35
CA GLU A 15 -0.06 12.94 -16.35
C GLU A 15 -0.65 12.79 -14.94
N ARG A 16 -0.24 11.76 -14.18
CA ARG A 16 -0.69 11.58 -12.81
C ARG A 16 -0.20 12.70 -11.91
N PHE A 17 1.07 13.08 -12.01
CA PHE A 17 1.66 14.18 -11.26
C PHE A 17 0.96 15.51 -11.56
N ALA A 18 0.70 15.80 -12.84
CA ALA A 18 0.00 17.01 -13.27
C ALA A 18 -1.47 17.05 -12.81
N GLN A 19 -2.10 15.90 -12.59
CA GLN A 19 -3.45 15.80 -12.00
C GLN A 19 -3.46 16.06 -10.49
N LEU A 20 -2.31 16.01 -9.81
CA LEU A 20 -2.24 16.31 -8.40
C LEU A 20 -2.45 17.81 -8.15
N PRO A 21 -3.10 18.20 -7.04
CA PRO A 21 -3.15 19.58 -6.59
C PRO A 21 -1.76 20.21 -6.47
N PRO A 22 -1.61 21.52 -6.73
CA PRO A 22 -0.30 22.20 -6.68
C PRO A 22 0.36 22.11 -5.32
N SER A 23 -0.42 22.04 -4.24
CA SER A 23 0.07 21.78 -2.88
C SER A 23 0.79 20.45 -2.75
N ILE A 24 0.27 19.39 -3.39
CA ILE A 24 0.88 18.06 -3.37
C ILE A 24 2.10 18.02 -4.30
N GLN A 25 2.01 18.63 -5.48
CA GLN A 25 3.17 18.75 -6.37
C GLN A 25 4.33 19.47 -5.68
N ALA A 26 4.05 20.57 -4.96
CA ALA A 26 5.06 21.30 -4.21
C ALA A 26 5.66 20.46 -3.08
N ALA A 27 4.85 19.72 -2.31
CA ALA A 27 5.35 18.84 -1.26
C ALA A 27 6.28 17.74 -1.81
N ILE A 28 5.93 17.11 -2.94
CA ILE A 28 6.76 16.09 -3.59
C ILE A 28 8.08 16.69 -4.10
N THR A 29 8.04 17.85 -4.77
CA THR A 29 9.25 18.50 -5.29
C THR A 29 10.12 19.08 -4.18
N SER A 30 9.52 19.54 -3.07
CA SER A 30 10.24 20.14 -1.94
C SER A 30 10.88 19.10 -1.02
N ALA A 31 10.31 17.89 -0.93
CA ALA A 31 10.83 16.80 -0.13
C ALA A 31 12.08 16.12 -0.75
N ASP A 32 12.64 16.67 -1.84
CA ASP A 32 13.89 16.23 -2.48
C ASP A 32 14.00 14.70 -2.64
N VAL A 33 12.91 14.09 -3.09
CA VAL A 33 12.70 12.64 -3.16
C VAL A 33 13.85 11.93 -3.87
N GLU A 34 14.34 12.50 -4.97
CA GLU A 34 15.46 11.96 -5.75
C GLU A 34 16.75 11.85 -4.91
N THR A 35 17.06 12.86 -4.10
CA THR A 35 18.27 12.88 -3.27
C THR A 35 18.19 11.83 -2.17
N HIS A 36 17.04 11.74 -1.49
CA HIS A 36 16.85 10.72 -0.45
C HIS A 36 16.98 9.33 -1.03
N LEU A 37 16.25 9.04 -2.10
CA LEU A 37 16.38 7.78 -2.83
C LEU A 37 17.86 7.52 -3.21
N ARG A 38 18.59 8.53 -3.73
CA ARG A 38 19.97 8.37 -4.18
C ARG A 38 20.92 8.04 -3.03
N GLU A 39 20.66 8.58 -1.85
CA GLU A 39 21.37 8.24 -0.63
C GLU A 39 21.11 6.77 -0.25
N LEU A 40 19.87 6.30 -0.33
CA LEU A 40 19.51 4.91 -0.04
C LEU A 40 20.13 3.91 -1.00
N ALA A 41 20.19 4.25 -2.29
CA ALA A 41 20.88 3.43 -3.27
C ALA A 41 22.36 3.27 -2.94
N LYS A 42 23.03 4.32 -2.45
CA LYS A 42 24.43 4.24 -2.01
C LYS A 42 24.55 3.40 -0.73
N THR A 43 23.68 3.63 0.25
CA THR A 43 23.69 2.91 1.53
C THR A 43 23.48 1.40 1.34
N HIS A 44 22.56 1.02 0.47
CA HIS A 44 22.25 -0.38 0.15
C HIS A 44 23.07 -0.95 -1.01
N GLN A 45 24.05 -0.19 -1.55
CA GLN A 45 24.91 -0.60 -2.66
C GLN A 45 24.14 -1.09 -3.90
N LEU A 46 23.00 -0.46 -4.19
CA LEU A 46 22.19 -0.77 -5.36
C LEU A 46 22.94 -0.40 -6.64
N HIS A 47 22.81 -1.25 -7.66
CA HIS A 47 23.34 -0.95 -8.99
C HIS A 47 22.48 0.13 -9.67
N LEU A 48 23.04 0.83 -10.67
CA LEU A 48 22.31 1.87 -11.41
C LEU A 48 20.99 1.35 -12.03
N ASP A 49 20.97 0.11 -12.47
CA ASP A 49 19.77 -0.54 -13.02
C ASP A 49 18.69 -0.76 -11.94
N GLN A 50 19.09 -1.35 -10.81
CA GLN A 50 18.23 -1.55 -9.64
C GLN A 50 17.71 -0.24 -9.07
N TRP A 51 18.55 0.79 -9.08
CA TRP A 51 18.20 2.15 -8.70
C TRP A 51 17.05 2.71 -9.55
N ASN A 52 17.15 2.64 -10.88
CA ASN A 52 16.10 3.13 -11.77
C ASN A 52 14.78 2.38 -11.53
N LEU A 53 14.84 1.07 -11.30
CA LEU A 53 13.66 0.27 -10.99
C LEU A 53 13.04 0.65 -9.65
N LEU A 54 13.86 0.89 -8.63
CA LEU A 54 13.38 1.34 -7.33
C LEU A 54 12.70 2.71 -7.41
N GLU A 55 13.32 3.66 -8.13
CA GLU A 55 12.75 4.99 -8.35
C GLU A 55 11.37 4.91 -9.01
N ASN A 56 11.23 4.05 -10.02
CA ASN A 56 9.96 3.78 -10.68
C ASN A 56 8.89 3.27 -9.71
N GLU A 57 9.21 2.26 -8.91
CA GLU A 57 8.28 1.67 -7.93
C GLU A 57 7.84 2.66 -6.84
N VAL A 58 8.79 3.48 -6.38
CA VAL A 58 8.49 4.52 -5.39
C VAL A 58 7.62 5.62 -5.98
N MET A 59 7.91 6.05 -7.21
CA MET A 59 7.12 7.06 -7.91
C MET A 59 5.70 6.56 -8.22
N LEU A 60 5.54 5.30 -8.65
CA LEU A 60 4.24 4.67 -8.82
C LEU A 60 3.44 4.61 -7.50
N THR A 61 4.12 4.31 -6.40
CA THR A 61 3.51 4.29 -5.06
C THR A 61 3.12 5.69 -4.59
N LEU A 62 3.97 6.70 -4.83
CA LEU A 62 3.70 8.11 -4.54
C LEU A 62 2.47 8.63 -5.29
N LEU A 63 2.35 8.26 -6.57
CA LEU A 63 1.22 8.64 -7.42
C LEU A 63 -0.04 7.82 -7.12
N GLY A 64 0.00 6.88 -6.17
CA GLY A 64 -1.12 6.03 -5.79
C GLY A 64 -1.48 4.96 -6.82
N LEU A 65 -0.60 4.67 -7.78
CA LEU A 65 -0.76 3.60 -8.75
C LEU A 65 -0.46 2.23 -8.14
N GLN A 66 0.43 2.20 -7.13
CA GLN A 66 0.73 1.03 -6.32
C GLN A 66 0.42 1.30 -4.85
N GLN A 67 0.02 0.24 -4.13
CA GLN A 67 -0.23 0.33 -2.70
C GLN A 67 1.08 0.24 -1.91
N MET A 68 1.24 1.12 -0.91
CA MET A 68 2.41 1.11 -0.03
C MET A 68 2.61 -0.24 0.69
N SER A 69 1.53 -0.95 1.01
CA SER A 69 1.59 -2.30 1.60
C SER A 69 2.23 -3.35 0.68
N GLN A 70 2.24 -3.10 -0.63
CA GLN A 70 2.85 -3.98 -1.63
C GLN A 70 4.26 -3.54 -2.02
N LEU A 71 4.73 -2.37 -1.56
CA LEU A 71 6.02 -1.79 -1.94
C LEU A 71 7.18 -2.78 -1.73
N LYS A 72 7.23 -3.45 -0.58
CA LYS A 72 8.25 -4.48 -0.29
C LYS A 72 8.23 -5.60 -1.35
N ASP A 73 7.06 -6.16 -1.62
CA ASP A 73 6.89 -7.29 -2.54
C ASP A 73 7.25 -6.88 -3.97
N ASN A 74 6.91 -5.67 -4.37
CA ASN A 74 7.27 -5.15 -5.69
C ASN A 74 8.77 -4.84 -5.77
N ILE A 75 9.40 -4.28 -4.74
CA ILE A 75 10.85 -4.08 -4.68
C ILE A 75 11.58 -5.43 -4.84
N MET A 76 11.12 -6.48 -4.15
CA MET A 76 11.72 -7.82 -4.31
C MET A 76 11.60 -8.34 -5.75
N LYS A 77 10.45 -8.13 -6.39
CA LYS A 77 10.15 -8.67 -7.73
C LYS A 77 10.82 -7.90 -8.84
N GLU A 78 10.69 -6.57 -8.83
CA GLU A 78 11.15 -5.68 -9.90
C GLU A 78 12.63 -5.38 -9.73
N VAL A 79 13.07 -5.01 -8.52
CA VAL A 79 14.48 -4.66 -8.26
C VAL A 79 15.36 -5.91 -8.12
N GLY A 80 14.77 -7.06 -7.77
CA GLY A 80 15.50 -8.33 -7.69
C GLY A 80 16.40 -8.47 -6.46
N VAL A 81 16.06 -7.79 -5.36
CA VAL A 81 16.81 -7.82 -4.09
C VAL A 81 16.30 -8.92 -3.14
N SER A 82 17.09 -9.24 -2.11
CA SER A 82 16.69 -10.21 -1.08
C SER A 82 15.56 -9.67 -0.19
N ASP A 83 14.81 -10.56 0.46
CA ASP A 83 13.70 -10.20 1.36
C ASP A 83 14.13 -9.23 2.48
N GLN A 84 15.31 -9.47 3.04
CA GLN A 84 15.88 -8.62 4.08
C GLN A 84 16.13 -7.20 3.54
N VAL A 85 16.85 -7.08 2.41
CA VAL A 85 17.20 -5.79 1.80
C VAL A 85 15.94 -5.04 1.36
N ALA A 86 14.96 -5.75 0.78
CA ALA A 86 13.67 -5.15 0.41
C ALA A 86 12.90 -4.62 1.62
N THR A 87 12.93 -5.35 2.74
CA THR A 87 12.27 -4.92 3.98
C THR A 87 12.93 -3.67 4.56
N GLU A 88 14.27 -3.63 4.56
CA GLU A 88 15.03 -2.45 5.00
C GLU A 88 14.76 -1.25 4.08
N LEU A 89 14.85 -1.43 2.76
CA LEU A 89 14.55 -0.38 1.77
C LEU A 89 13.12 0.14 1.91
N ALA A 90 12.12 -0.73 1.99
CA ALA A 90 10.73 -0.30 2.10
C ALA A 90 10.49 0.54 3.36
N ASN A 91 11.09 0.16 4.49
CA ASN A 91 10.98 0.92 5.73
C ASN A 91 11.71 2.26 5.60
N ASP A 92 12.91 2.25 5.04
CA ASP A 92 13.71 3.45 4.88
C ASP A 92 13.05 4.47 3.94
N ILE A 93 12.54 4.03 2.79
CA ILE A 93 11.73 4.87 1.88
C ILE A 93 10.48 5.40 2.60
N THR A 94 9.85 4.59 3.45
CA THR A 94 8.70 5.05 4.25
C THR A 94 9.06 6.19 5.19
N GLN A 95 10.21 6.13 5.84
CA GLN A 95 10.66 7.14 6.79
C GLN A 95 11.27 8.38 6.13
N ASN A 96 12.08 8.19 5.08
CA ASN A 96 12.87 9.26 4.48
C ASN A 96 12.21 9.90 3.25
N VAL A 97 11.24 9.25 2.63
CA VAL A 97 10.55 9.77 1.44
C VAL A 97 9.07 10.03 1.74
N PHE A 98 8.33 9.02 2.21
CA PHE A 98 6.88 9.17 2.36
C PHE A 98 6.48 10.00 3.58
N GLN A 99 7.15 9.84 4.72
CA GLN A 99 6.92 10.61 5.94
C GLN A 99 7.05 12.13 5.77
N PRO A 100 8.15 12.68 5.21
CA PRO A 100 8.29 14.14 5.07
C PRO A 100 7.25 14.73 4.11
N ILE A 101 6.89 14.03 3.04
CA ILE A 101 5.82 14.50 2.13
C ILE A 101 4.49 14.56 2.87
N ARG A 102 4.18 13.57 3.73
CA ARG A 102 2.97 13.60 4.54
C ARG A 102 2.97 14.73 5.54
N ASP A 103 4.10 14.98 6.20
CA ASP A 103 4.25 16.08 7.15
C ASP A 103 4.04 17.44 6.48
N GLU A 104 4.66 17.65 5.30
CA GLU A 104 4.43 18.84 4.48
C GLU A 104 2.95 18.98 4.11
N LEU A 105 2.30 17.91 3.68
CA LEU A 105 0.86 17.95 3.37
C LEU A 105 0.01 18.29 4.59
N GLU A 106 0.27 17.67 5.73
CA GLU A 106 -0.44 17.95 7.00
C GLU A 106 -0.23 19.42 7.38
N GLN A 107 0.98 19.95 7.28
CA GLN A 107 1.29 21.35 7.54
C GLN A 107 0.58 22.31 6.59
N LEU A 108 0.50 22.00 5.29
CA LEU A 108 -0.25 22.79 4.31
C LEU A 108 -1.77 22.77 4.57
N LEU A 109 -2.31 21.68 5.12
CA LEU A 109 -3.73 21.54 5.44
C LEU A 109 -4.09 22.19 6.79
N GLU A 110 -3.21 22.11 7.79
CA GLU A 110 -3.40 22.70 9.12
C GLU A 110 -3.17 24.22 9.11
N HIS A 111 -2.21 24.68 8.31
CA HIS A 111 -2.05 26.08 7.97
C HIS A 111 -2.40 26.28 6.50
N PRO A 112 -3.71 26.38 6.14
CA PRO A 112 -4.05 26.96 4.86
C PRO A 112 -3.44 28.35 4.89
N ALA A 113 -2.41 28.57 4.07
CA ALA A 113 -1.71 29.83 3.98
C ALA A 113 -2.77 30.93 4.02
N SER A 114 -2.77 31.69 5.11
CA SER A 114 -3.52 32.93 5.20
C SER A 114 -3.01 33.75 4.03
N GLN A 115 -3.76 33.76 2.94
CA GLN A 115 -3.53 34.70 1.87
C GLN A 115 -3.57 36.08 2.52
N PRO A 116 -2.52 36.92 2.41
CA PRO A 116 -2.73 38.33 2.64
C PRO A 116 -3.70 38.82 1.54
N ASP A 117 -4.80 39.43 2.01
CA ASP A 117 -5.73 40.28 1.27
C ASP A 117 -6.71 39.62 0.28
N THR A 118 -7.81 39.09 0.83
CA THR A 118 -9.14 39.44 0.30
C THR A 118 -10.03 39.95 1.43
N PRO A 119 -10.69 41.12 1.28
CA PRO A 119 -11.48 41.71 2.36
C PRO A 119 -12.73 40.87 2.70
N PRO A 120 -13.16 40.87 3.97
CA PRO A 120 -14.31 40.12 4.42
C PRO A 120 -15.59 40.79 3.89
N SER A 121 -16.41 40.06 3.13
CA SER A 121 -17.79 40.48 2.87
C SER A 121 -18.78 39.49 3.44
N ALA A 122 -19.24 39.90 4.63
CA ALA A 122 -20.57 39.73 5.20
C ALA A 122 -21.16 38.31 5.35
N SER A 123 -21.05 37.88 6.61
CA SER A 123 -22.06 37.15 7.38
C SER A 123 -23.52 37.60 7.12
N GLY A 124 -24.43 36.64 7.12
CA GLY A 124 -25.88 36.82 7.14
C GLY A 124 -26.59 35.48 6.91
N ALA A 125 -26.49 34.50 7.82
CA ALA A 125 -27.43 34.28 8.93
C ALA A 125 -28.87 33.95 8.48
N ALA A 126 -29.22 32.66 8.54
CA ALA A 126 -30.53 32.22 9.03
C ALA A 126 -30.45 30.75 9.48
N GLN A 127 -30.45 30.59 10.81
CA GLN A 127 -30.66 29.34 11.54
C GLN A 127 -32.11 28.84 11.40
N ALA A 128 -32.29 27.52 11.41
CA ALA A 128 -33.34 26.82 12.16
C ALA A 128 -32.95 25.33 12.20
N SER A 129 -32.29 24.84 13.25
CA SER A 129 -32.86 24.41 14.55
C SER A 129 -33.72 23.14 14.49
N THR A 130 -33.08 22.02 14.84
CA THR A 130 -33.54 20.93 15.74
C THR A 130 -34.60 19.92 15.25
N PRO A 131 -34.89 18.84 15.99
CA PRO A 131 -34.01 17.85 16.65
C PRO A 131 -34.47 16.38 16.39
N ALA A 132 -33.60 15.43 16.77
CA ALA A 132 -33.91 14.08 17.28
C ALA A 132 -34.86 13.13 16.50
N SER A 133 -34.31 11.98 16.09
CA SER A 133 -35.02 10.70 16.17
C SER A 133 -34.03 9.56 16.46
N THR A 134 -33.92 9.28 17.76
CA THR A 134 -33.93 7.95 18.39
C THR A 134 -33.46 6.72 17.59
N THR A 135 -32.43 6.09 18.15
CA THR A 135 -32.18 4.63 18.23
C THR A 135 -33.46 3.77 18.29
N PRO A 136 -33.48 2.46 17.94
CA PRO A 136 -32.41 1.49 18.20
C PRO A 136 -32.13 0.43 17.12
N THR A 137 -30.94 -0.15 17.26
CA THR A 137 -30.53 -1.46 16.75
C THR A 137 -31.56 -2.56 17.10
N PRO A 138 -32.12 -3.28 16.12
CA PRO A 138 -32.60 -4.62 16.38
C PRO A 138 -31.42 -5.59 16.27
N THR A 139 -30.98 -6.07 17.42
CA THR A 139 -30.13 -7.25 17.57
C THR A 139 -30.83 -8.42 16.87
N PRO A 140 -30.22 -9.11 15.90
CA PRO A 140 -30.71 -10.41 15.49
C PRO A 140 -30.50 -11.40 16.66
N PRO A 141 -31.54 -12.13 17.08
CA PRO A 141 -31.46 -13.08 18.17
C PRO A 141 -30.55 -14.25 17.83
N THR A 142 -29.70 -14.59 18.80
CA THR A 142 -29.02 -15.88 18.93
C THR A 142 -30.00 -17.04 18.71
N PRO A 143 -29.74 -17.98 17.81
CA PRO A 143 -30.31 -19.31 17.91
C PRO A 143 -29.49 -20.13 18.92
N ASP A 144 -29.86 -20.05 20.20
CA ASP A 144 -29.63 -21.16 21.14
C ASP A 144 -30.70 -22.22 20.82
N ILE A 145 -30.39 -23.08 19.86
CA ILE A 145 -31.04 -24.39 19.80
C ILE A 145 -29.99 -25.41 20.20
N LYS A 146 -30.09 -25.81 21.47
CA LYS A 146 -29.63 -27.10 21.96
C LYS A 146 -30.31 -28.20 21.15
N VAL A 147 -29.64 -28.71 20.12
CA VAL A 147 -29.90 -30.07 19.65
C VAL A 147 -28.92 -30.99 20.37
N ALA A 148 -29.47 -31.80 21.27
CA ALA A 148 -28.75 -32.86 21.92
C ALA A 148 -28.29 -33.92 20.90
N ARG A 149 -26.97 -34.15 20.90
CA ARG A 149 -26.29 -35.46 20.90
C ARG A 149 -26.56 -36.39 19.70
N ALA A 150 -25.69 -36.31 18.71
CA ALA A 150 -25.13 -37.51 18.07
C ALA A 150 -23.66 -37.60 18.50
N ALA A 151 -23.32 -38.71 19.17
CA ALA A 151 -21.98 -39.02 19.62
C ALA A 151 -21.12 -39.49 18.44
N THR A 152 -19.88 -39.01 18.36
CA THR A 152 -18.68 -39.85 18.10
C THR A 152 -17.40 -39.02 18.29
N PRO A 153 -16.29 -39.67 18.68
CA PRO A 153 -15.44 -39.21 19.78
C PRO A 153 -14.24 -38.36 19.38
N SER A 154 -13.79 -37.58 20.36
CA SER A 154 -12.45 -37.03 20.46
C SER A 154 -11.39 -38.13 20.35
N THR A 155 -10.57 -38.07 19.29
CA THR A 155 -9.19 -38.55 19.35
C THR A 155 -8.28 -37.40 18.97
N TYR A 156 -7.84 -36.74 20.04
CA TYR A 156 -6.61 -35.98 20.16
C TYR A 156 -5.45 -36.74 19.49
N LEU A 157 -4.63 -36.10 18.65
CA LEU A 157 -3.18 -36.25 18.78
C LEU A 157 -2.43 -35.08 18.13
N SER A 158 -1.63 -34.44 18.98
CA SER A 158 -0.58 -33.50 18.68
C SER A 158 0.54 -34.12 17.81
N GLN A 159 1.22 -33.27 17.05
CA GLN A 159 2.61 -33.42 16.58
C GLN A 159 2.95 -34.63 15.68
N THR A 160 2.99 -34.42 14.36
CA THR A 160 3.86 -35.18 13.44
C THR A 160 4.19 -34.37 12.16
N PRO A 161 5.45 -34.35 11.69
CA PRO A 161 5.88 -33.64 10.49
C PRO A 161 5.37 -34.30 9.19
N SER A 162 4.92 -33.48 8.24
CA SER A 162 4.19 -33.86 7.02
C SER A 162 4.91 -34.70 5.96
N HIS A 163 6.13 -35.19 6.18
CA HIS A 163 6.93 -35.80 5.10
C HIS A 163 6.96 -37.34 5.09
N GLU A 164 6.31 -38.00 6.06
CA GLU A 164 6.12 -39.46 6.01
C GLU A 164 4.69 -39.81 5.57
N ARG A 165 4.29 -39.37 4.37
CA ARG A 165 3.11 -39.92 3.70
C ARG A 165 3.51 -41.14 2.87
N LYS A 166 3.20 -42.29 3.48
CA LYS A 166 3.00 -43.62 2.90
C LYS A 166 2.46 -43.55 1.47
N THR A 167 3.17 -44.23 0.57
CA THR A 167 2.84 -44.45 -0.84
C THR A 167 1.41 -44.95 -0.99
N ILE A 168 0.61 -44.19 -1.73
CA ILE A 168 -0.71 -44.61 -2.20
C ILE A 168 -0.46 -45.32 -3.53
N ASP A 169 -0.73 -46.63 -3.55
CA ASP A 169 -0.70 -47.46 -4.75
C ASP A 169 -1.86 -47.03 -5.66
N GLY A 170 -1.55 -46.55 -6.87
CA GLY A 170 -2.57 -46.22 -7.89
C GLY A 170 -2.55 -44.80 -8.47
N ASP A 171 -1.44 -44.06 -8.42
CA ASP A 171 -1.36 -42.75 -9.08
C ASP A 171 -0.83 -42.86 -10.53
N PRO A 172 -1.68 -42.68 -11.57
CA PRO A 172 -1.34 -42.92 -12.97
C PRO A 172 -0.49 -41.82 -13.63
N TYR A 173 -0.09 -40.79 -12.88
CA TYR A 173 0.71 -39.66 -13.39
C TYR A 173 2.18 -39.69 -12.97
N ARG A 174 2.68 -40.80 -12.39
CA ARG A 174 4.12 -40.92 -12.10
C ARG A 174 4.89 -41.25 -13.38
N GLU A 175 5.24 -40.22 -14.15
CA GLU A 175 6.15 -40.33 -15.28
C GLU A 175 7.46 -40.98 -14.82
N GLN A 176 7.79 -42.11 -15.44
CA GLN A 176 9.05 -42.80 -15.24
C GLN A 176 10.12 -42.04 -16.01
N ILE A 177 10.83 -41.16 -15.33
CA ILE A 177 12.10 -40.65 -15.86
C ILE A 177 13.08 -41.84 -15.92
N ASN A 178 13.47 -42.18 -17.14
CA ASN A 178 14.45 -43.24 -17.44
C ASN A 178 15.84 -42.66 -17.61
#